data_AF-A0A1U9Z588-F1
#
_entry.id   AF-A0A1U9Z588-F1
#
_cell.length_a   1.000
_cell.length_b   1.000
_cell.length_c   1.000
_cell.angle_alpha   90.00
_cell.angle_beta   90.00
_cell.angle_gamma   90.00
#
_symmetry.space_group_name_H-M   'P 1'
#
loop_
_entity.id
_entity.type
_entity.pdbx_description
1 polymer ?
#
loop_
_entity_poly.entity_id
_entity_poly.type
_entity_poly.pdbx_seq_one_letter_code
_entity_poly.pdbx_strand_id
1 'polypeptide(L)'
;MTTASALTAREAAALLSFYADAGVDAMLEDEATDLTRLAAEKAEAARAEPEQRAAAAKTKARAPDPPRSTPAVPTTIPDDKAVSDAAFAAESARSLAELAEIVQGFTGCNLKQNARSTILLEEMPESGILMVCGFPTGEDDKAGAALSGPAGGLFERMLAAIGLSRADVGVTTALPWRTPGDRAPTASEAQICQPFLERQIALAEPKLLVTLGNFACRMTIDPNKTVFDLRGSWHKKEIGGQSFETLVTFSPSELLAAPKNKKEAWLDLQALRARLG
;
A
#
# COMPACT_ATOMS: atom_id res chain seq x y z
N MET A 1 3.14 -13.00 45.22
CA MET A 1 2.36 -12.34 44.15
C MET A 1 1.08 -11.83 44.76
N THR A 2 0.78 -10.53 44.61
CA THR A 2 -0.48 -9.94 45.05
C THR A 2 -1.63 -10.61 44.28
N THR A 3 -2.60 -11.18 44.98
CA THR A 3 -3.75 -11.82 44.31
C THR A 3 -4.65 -10.75 43.71
N ALA A 4 -5.20 -10.99 42.51
CA ALA A 4 -6.06 -10.03 41.81
C ALA A 4 -7.27 -9.56 42.65
N SER A 5 -7.72 -10.39 43.59
CA SER A 5 -8.78 -10.10 44.56
C SER A 5 -8.45 -9.00 45.58
N ALA A 6 -7.20 -8.57 45.67
CA ALA A 6 -6.74 -7.53 46.61
C ALA A 6 -6.61 -6.14 45.96
N LEU A 7 -6.82 -6.01 44.64
CA LEU A 7 -6.69 -4.75 43.92
C LEU A 7 -8.03 -4.02 43.84
N THR A 8 -8.01 -2.70 44.05
CA THR A 8 -9.14 -1.85 43.68
C THR A 8 -9.25 -1.76 42.15
N ALA A 9 -10.43 -1.42 41.63
CA ALA A 9 -10.65 -1.30 40.17
C ALA A 9 -9.67 -0.30 39.52
N ARG A 10 -9.30 0.77 40.22
CA ARG A 10 -8.34 1.76 39.75
C ARG A 10 -6.91 1.20 39.68
N GLU A 11 -6.50 0.42 40.68
CA GLU A 11 -5.17 -0.20 40.72
C GLU A 11 -5.04 -1.30 39.66
N ALA A 12 -6.11 -2.09 39.45
CA ALA A 12 -6.17 -3.08 38.39
C ALA A 12 -6.04 -2.42 37.00
N ALA A 13 -6.75 -1.32 36.77
CA ALA A 13 -6.66 -0.57 35.51
C ALA A 13 -5.26 0.01 35.26
N ALA A 14 -4.64 0.58 36.29
CA ALA A 14 -3.27 1.10 36.18
C ALA A 14 -2.25 -0.01 35.87
N LEU A 15 -2.40 -1.18 36.49
CA LEU A 15 -1.55 -2.33 36.26
C LEU A 15 -1.70 -2.89 34.83
N LEU A 16 -2.94 -2.96 34.32
CA LEU A 16 -3.20 -3.38 32.94
C LEU A 16 -2.62 -2.39 31.92
N SER A 17 -2.71 -1.09 32.18
CA SER A 17 -2.10 -0.06 31.33
C SER A 17 -0.58 -0.22 31.28
N PHE A 18 0.06 -0.46 32.42
CA PHE A 18 1.50 -0.70 32.49
C PHE A 18 1.93 -1.92 31.67
N TYR A 19 1.18 -3.03 31.73
CA TYR A 19 1.49 -4.22 30.95
C TYR A 19 1.29 -4.02 29.45
N ALA A 20 0.25 -3.27 29.05
CA ALA A 20 0.04 -2.90 27.66
C ALA A 20 1.20 -2.05 27.12
N ASP A 21 1.66 -1.06 27.90
CA ASP A 21 2.81 -0.21 27.53
C ASP A 21 4.13 -1.01 27.48
N ALA A 22 4.26 -2.06 28.30
CA ALA A 22 5.39 -2.98 28.29
C ALA A 22 5.34 -4.01 27.13
N GLY A 23 4.32 -3.95 26.27
CA GLY A 23 4.17 -4.84 25.11
C GLY A 23 3.66 -6.23 25.46
N VAL A 24 3.04 -6.42 26.62
CA VAL A 24 2.37 -7.68 26.98
C VAL A 24 1.02 -7.72 26.28
N ASP A 25 0.90 -8.59 25.28
CA ASP A 25 -0.28 -8.73 24.41
C ASP A 25 -1.05 -10.05 24.63
N ALA A 26 -0.51 -10.96 25.44
CA ALA A 26 -1.15 -12.21 25.83
C ALA A 26 -0.94 -12.52 27.32
N MET A 27 -1.94 -13.14 27.94
CA MET A 27 -1.85 -13.71 29.29
C MET A 27 -1.59 -15.21 29.16
N LEU A 28 -0.59 -15.71 29.89
CA LEU A 28 -0.33 -17.14 30.00
C LEU A 28 -1.11 -17.68 31.20
N GLU A 29 -2.08 -18.54 30.97
CA GLU A 29 -2.82 -19.26 32.00
C GLU A 29 -2.34 -20.71 32.07
N ASP A 30 -2.44 -21.33 33.26
CA ASP A 30 -2.02 -22.72 33.45
C ASP A 30 -2.95 -23.71 32.71
N GLU A 31 -4.18 -23.31 32.40
CA GLU A 31 -5.14 -24.09 31.63
C GLU A 31 -5.18 -23.66 30.16
N ALA A 32 -5.30 -24.64 29.26
CA ALA A 32 -5.39 -24.38 27.83
C ALA A 32 -6.77 -23.79 27.47
N THR A 33 -6.76 -22.57 26.92
CA THR A 33 -7.97 -21.86 26.53
C THR A 33 -8.42 -22.22 25.12
N ASP A 34 -9.65 -22.74 24.97
CA ASP A 34 -10.26 -23.02 23.67
C ASP A 34 -10.76 -21.71 23.01
N LEU A 35 -9.92 -21.16 22.14
CA LEU A 35 -10.20 -19.91 21.41
C LEU A 35 -11.41 -20.03 20.47
N THR A 36 -11.76 -21.24 20.03
CA THR A 36 -12.90 -21.48 19.14
C THR A 36 -14.21 -21.32 19.89
N ARG A 37 -14.26 -21.86 21.13
CA ARG A 37 -15.42 -21.73 22.01
C ARG A 37 -15.64 -20.27 22.42
N LEU A 38 -14.58 -19.56 22.79
CA LEU A 38 -14.63 -18.13 23.14
C LEU A 38 -15.10 -17.23 21.99
N ALA A 39 -14.67 -17.53 20.76
CA ALA A 39 -15.15 -16.81 19.58
C ALA A 39 -16.65 -17.05 19.33
N ALA A 40 -17.11 -18.29 19.53
CA ALA A 40 -18.53 -18.64 19.42
C ALA A 40 -19.38 -17.95 20.51
N GLU A 41 -18.93 -17.96 21.76
CA GLU A 41 -19.59 -17.31 22.90
C GLU A 41 -19.70 -15.78 22.69
N LYS A 42 -18.63 -15.12 22.20
CA LYS A 42 -18.67 -13.68 21.86
C LYS A 42 -19.63 -13.39 20.71
N ALA A 43 -19.66 -14.25 19.68
CA ALA A 43 -20.58 -14.10 18.55
C ALA A 43 -22.04 -14.32 18.97
N GLU A 44 -22.30 -15.20 19.93
CA GLU A 44 -23.62 -15.49 20.48
C GLU A 44 -24.11 -14.37 21.40
N ALA A 45 -23.23 -13.81 22.26
CA ALA A 45 -23.54 -12.63 23.08
C ALA A 45 -23.88 -11.41 22.22
N ALA A 46 -23.12 -11.17 21.13
CA ALA A 46 -23.41 -10.09 20.19
C ALA A 46 -24.73 -10.30 19.41
N ARG A 47 -25.20 -11.55 19.29
CA ARG A 47 -26.49 -11.90 18.67
C ARG A 47 -27.67 -11.84 19.63
N ALA A 48 -27.44 -11.86 20.95
CA ALA A 48 -28.49 -11.78 21.97
C ALA A 48 -28.90 -10.34 22.33
N GLU A 49 -28.04 -9.34 22.10
CA GLU A 49 -28.35 -7.92 22.33
C GLU A 49 -29.35 -7.20 21.37
N PRO A 50 -29.77 -7.71 20.20
CA PRO A 50 -30.74 -7.01 19.35
C PRO A 50 -32.18 -7.03 19.88
N GLU A 51 -32.59 -8.02 20.68
CA GLU A 51 -34.01 -8.22 21.03
C GLU A 51 -34.52 -7.32 22.16
N GLN A 52 -33.66 -6.83 23.06
CA GLN A 52 -34.09 -5.90 24.12
C GLN A 52 -34.12 -4.43 23.69
N ARG A 53 -33.51 -4.07 22.56
CA ARG A 53 -33.47 -2.67 22.07
C ARG A 53 -34.67 -2.30 21.18
N ALA A 54 -35.42 -3.28 20.68
CA ALA A 54 -36.57 -3.06 19.79
C ALA A 54 -37.86 -2.59 20.52
N ALA A 55 -37.98 -2.80 21.84
CA ALA A 55 -39.18 -2.44 22.60
C ALA A 55 -39.22 -0.97 23.11
N ALA A 56 -38.09 -0.25 23.07
CA ALA A 56 -38.00 1.15 23.54
C ALA A 56 -38.07 2.20 22.42
N ALA A 57 -38.13 1.81 21.15
CA ALA A 57 -38.02 2.70 19.99
C ALA A 57 -39.35 3.30 19.50
N LYS A 58 -40.29 3.62 20.41
CA LYS A 58 -41.51 4.38 20.09
C LYS A 58 -41.69 5.60 20.99
N THR A 59 -40.72 6.51 21.02
CA THR A 59 -41.00 7.94 21.29
C THR A 59 -39.81 8.82 20.89
N LYS A 60 -40.13 9.94 20.21
CA LYS A 60 -39.26 11.06 19.80
C LYS A 60 -38.31 10.81 18.62
N ALA A 61 -38.86 10.98 17.42
CA ALA A 61 -38.10 11.42 16.27
C ALA A 61 -37.59 12.85 16.50
N ARG A 62 -36.27 13.00 16.63
CA ARG A 62 -35.56 14.24 16.33
C ARG A 62 -34.43 13.86 15.38
N ALA A 63 -34.38 14.53 14.24
CA ALA A 63 -33.34 14.32 13.23
C ALA A 63 -31.94 14.45 13.88
N PRO A 64 -30.96 13.61 13.53
CA PRO A 64 -29.58 13.85 13.93
C PRO A 64 -29.06 15.05 13.13
N ASP A 65 -28.50 16.03 13.83
CA ASP A 65 -27.63 17.03 13.24
C ASP A 65 -26.46 16.33 12.50
N PRO A 66 -25.93 16.92 11.39
CA PRO A 66 -24.80 16.34 10.68
C PRO A 66 -23.62 16.14 11.64
N PRO A 67 -22.78 15.11 11.44
CA PRO A 67 -21.66 14.87 12.34
C PRO A 67 -20.79 16.12 12.36
N ARG A 68 -20.64 16.70 13.57
CA ARG A 68 -19.63 17.72 13.85
C ARG A 68 -18.30 17.16 13.39
N SER A 69 -17.74 17.78 12.35
CA SER A 69 -16.34 17.67 12.03
C SER A 69 -15.57 17.95 13.32
N THR A 70 -14.79 16.97 13.75
CA THR A 70 -13.64 17.27 14.60
C THR A 70 -12.86 18.38 13.91
N PRO A 71 -12.48 19.47 14.58
CA PRO A 71 -11.66 20.47 13.95
C PRO A 71 -10.39 19.77 13.49
N ALA A 72 -10.26 19.63 12.17
CA ALA A 72 -8.97 19.40 11.55
C ALA A 72 -8.07 20.48 12.13
N VAL A 73 -7.00 20.06 12.80
CA VAL A 73 -5.90 20.97 13.08
C VAL A 73 -5.54 21.57 11.72
N PRO A 74 -5.62 22.89 11.53
CA PRO A 74 -5.21 23.48 10.27
C PRO A 74 -3.68 23.41 10.24
N THR A 75 -3.11 22.30 9.76
CA THR A 75 -1.73 22.27 9.28
C THR A 75 -1.75 22.92 7.90
N THR A 76 -1.95 24.23 7.86
CA THR A 76 -2.21 24.94 6.61
C THR A 76 -0.97 25.13 5.75
N ILE A 77 0.26 24.79 6.19
CA ILE A 77 1.47 24.82 5.34
C ILE A 77 2.53 23.84 5.91
N PRO A 78 2.54 22.56 5.51
CA PRO A 78 3.81 21.96 5.06
C PRO A 78 3.71 21.02 3.85
N ASP A 79 2.50 20.58 3.46
CA ASP A 79 2.33 19.55 2.42
C ASP A 79 2.35 20.16 1.02
N ASP A 80 1.62 21.25 0.79
CA ASP A 80 1.58 21.92 -0.53
C ASP A 80 2.96 22.40 -0.99
N LYS A 81 3.78 22.88 -0.05
CA LYS A 81 5.16 23.27 -0.34
C LYS A 81 6.00 22.04 -0.70
N ALA A 82 5.90 20.95 0.04
CA ALA A 82 6.65 19.72 -0.24
C ALA A 82 6.27 19.14 -1.61
N VAL A 83 4.99 19.17 -1.98
CA VAL A 83 4.50 18.77 -3.31
C VAL A 83 5.05 19.68 -4.40
N SER A 84 5.02 21.00 -4.19
CA SER A 84 5.59 21.98 -5.13
C SER A 84 7.10 21.81 -5.30
N ASP A 85 7.84 21.62 -4.21
CA ASP A 85 9.29 21.39 -4.22
C ASP A 85 9.61 20.07 -4.93
N ALA A 86 8.82 19.00 -4.71
CA ALA A 86 8.95 17.73 -5.40
C ALA A 86 8.71 17.86 -6.91
N ALA A 87 7.67 18.60 -7.31
CA ALA A 87 7.37 18.85 -8.72
C ALA A 87 8.51 19.61 -9.42
N PHE A 88 8.99 20.69 -8.81
CA PHE A 88 10.12 21.46 -9.33
C PHE A 88 11.39 20.62 -9.44
N ALA A 89 11.69 19.82 -8.40
CA ALA A 89 12.84 18.93 -8.39
C ALA A 89 12.73 17.86 -9.49
N ALA A 90 11.58 17.19 -9.62
CA ALA A 90 11.34 16.18 -10.64
C ALA A 90 11.48 16.74 -12.06
N GLU A 91 10.93 17.93 -12.33
CA GLU A 91 10.97 18.56 -13.66
C GLU A 91 12.40 18.90 -14.12
N SER A 92 13.31 19.14 -13.17
CA SER A 92 14.71 19.45 -13.45
C SER A 92 15.52 18.26 -13.98
N ALA A 93 15.12 17.02 -13.65
CA ALA A 93 15.81 15.81 -14.09
C ALA A 93 15.73 15.63 -15.61
N ARG A 94 16.85 15.33 -16.28
CA ARG A 94 16.91 15.05 -17.73
C ARG A 94 17.19 13.59 -18.07
N SER A 95 17.50 12.76 -17.07
CA SER A 95 17.72 11.32 -17.20
C SER A 95 17.25 10.57 -15.96
N LEU A 96 17.08 9.25 -16.07
CA LEU A 96 16.75 8.39 -14.91
C LEU A 96 17.81 8.49 -13.81
N ALA A 97 19.10 8.58 -14.19
CA ALA A 97 20.20 8.76 -13.26
C ALA A 97 20.11 10.09 -12.49
N GLU A 98 19.86 11.21 -13.19
CA GLU A 98 19.66 12.51 -12.53
C GLU A 98 18.43 12.50 -11.62
N LEU A 99 17.34 11.86 -12.05
CA LEU A 99 16.14 11.71 -11.21
C LEU A 99 16.46 10.93 -9.93
N ALA A 100 17.24 9.85 -10.04
CA ALA A 100 17.66 9.06 -8.89
C ALA A 100 18.48 9.89 -7.90
N GLU A 101 19.44 10.69 -8.37
CA GLU A 101 20.20 11.61 -7.51
C GLU A 101 19.30 12.64 -6.81
N ILE A 102 18.35 13.23 -7.56
CA ILE A 102 17.39 14.20 -7.03
C ILE A 102 16.54 13.58 -5.92
N VAL A 103 15.98 12.39 -6.13
CA VAL A 103 15.16 11.69 -5.13
C VAL A 103 16.03 11.31 -3.93
N GLN A 104 17.23 10.78 -4.16
CA GLN A 104 18.21 10.48 -3.10
C GLN A 104 18.66 11.73 -2.32
N GLY A 105 18.52 12.93 -2.87
CA GLY A 105 18.75 14.22 -2.19
C GLY A 105 17.51 14.87 -1.57
N PHE A 106 16.30 14.52 -2.02
CA PHE A 106 15.04 15.18 -1.61
C PHE A 106 14.70 15.00 -0.12
N THR A 107 14.49 16.08 0.64
CA THR A 107 14.18 16.01 2.09
C THR A 107 12.73 16.34 2.44
N GLY A 108 11.89 16.62 1.44
CA GLY A 108 10.50 17.03 1.66
C GLY A 108 9.53 15.89 2.00
N CYS A 109 9.99 14.63 2.04
CA CYS A 109 9.17 13.47 2.38
C CYS A 109 9.70 12.78 3.65
N ASN A 110 8.82 12.58 4.64
CA ASN A 110 9.12 11.90 5.91
C ASN A 110 9.52 10.42 5.73
N LEU A 111 9.06 9.76 4.66
CA LEU A 111 9.35 8.34 4.42
C LEU A 111 10.84 8.07 4.25
N LYS A 112 11.55 9.01 3.63
CA LYS A 112 12.99 8.90 3.41
C LYS A 112 13.79 8.73 4.71
N GLN A 113 13.35 9.36 5.80
CA GLN A 113 14.06 9.28 7.08
C GLN A 113 14.05 7.88 7.69
N ASN A 114 13.08 7.05 7.29
CA ASN A 114 12.87 5.70 7.82
C ASN A 114 13.24 4.60 6.83
N ALA A 115 13.50 4.95 5.58
CA ALA A 115 13.88 4.00 4.54
C ALA A 115 15.40 3.80 4.53
N ARG A 116 15.82 2.54 4.41
CA ARG A 116 17.23 2.17 4.18
C ARG A 116 17.64 2.41 2.74
N SER A 117 16.72 2.20 1.80
CA SER A 117 16.98 2.27 0.37
C SER A 117 15.97 3.16 -0.35
N THR A 118 16.44 3.82 -1.40
CA THR A 118 15.60 4.51 -2.38
C THR A 118 15.46 3.58 -3.57
N ILE A 119 14.25 3.13 -3.87
CA ILE A 119 13.98 2.17 -4.95
C ILE A 119 13.35 2.92 -6.12
N LEU A 120 14.09 2.96 -7.22
CA LEU A 120 13.71 3.62 -8.47
C LEU A 120 14.13 2.72 -9.64
N LEU A 121 13.68 3.09 -10.83
CA LEU A 121 14.14 2.51 -12.07
C LEU A 121 15.52 3.09 -12.42
N GLU A 122 16.55 2.25 -12.42
CA GLU A 122 17.90 2.65 -12.81
C GLU A 122 18.03 2.76 -14.34
N GLU A 123 17.55 1.75 -15.05
CA GLU A 123 17.62 1.66 -16.51
C GLU A 123 16.42 0.91 -17.08
N MET A 124 16.07 1.20 -18.34
CA MET A 124 15.02 0.52 -19.07
C MET A 124 15.58 -0.63 -19.91
N PRO A 125 15.09 -1.87 -19.75
CA PRO A 125 15.46 -2.97 -20.63
C PRO A 125 15.00 -2.80 -22.08
N GLU A 126 15.66 -3.51 -23.01
CA GLU A 126 15.38 -3.44 -24.45
C GLU A 126 13.93 -3.82 -24.82
N SER A 127 13.30 -4.66 -23.98
CA SER A 127 11.88 -5.02 -24.13
C SER A 127 10.96 -3.79 -24.11
N GLY A 128 11.35 -2.71 -23.43
CA GLY A 128 10.55 -1.52 -23.22
C GLY A 128 9.36 -1.73 -22.28
N ILE A 129 9.35 -2.79 -21.47
CA ILE A 129 8.29 -3.07 -20.49
C ILE A 129 8.67 -2.46 -19.15
N LEU A 130 7.85 -1.56 -18.61
CA LEU A 130 8.00 -1.02 -17.26
C LEU A 130 6.88 -1.56 -16.36
N MET A 131 7.25 -2.17 -15.24
CA MET A 131 6.34 -2.63 -14.21
C MET A 131 6.43 -1.76 -12.96
N VAL A 132 5.32 -1.12 -12.60
CA VAL A 132 5.21 -0.27 -11.41
C VAL A 132 4.45 -1.03 -10.34
N CYS A 133 5.11 -1.37 -9.24
CA CYS A 133 4.47 -1.90 -8.04
C CYS A 133 4.17 -0.79 -7.03
N GLY A 134 3.47 -1.11 -5.94
CA GLY A 134 2.99 -0.11 -4.98
C GLY A 134 4.12 0.66 -4.27
N PHE A 135 4.54 0.17 -3.12
CA PHE A 135 5.57 0.81 -2.29
C PHE A 135 6.47 -0.28 -1.69
N PRO A 136 7.74 0.03 -1.37
CA PRO A 136 8.68 -0.93 -0.80
C PRO A 136 8.16 -1.55 0.50
N THR A 137 8.31 -2.86 0.60
CA THR A 137 8.19 -3.63 1.85
C THR A 137 9.51 -3.62 2.62
N GLY A 138 9.50 -4.16 3.85
CA GLY A 138 10.73 -4.35 4.62
C GLY A 138 11.79 -5.22 3.94
N GLU A 139 11.40 -6.18 3.11
CA GLU A 139 12.36 -6.99 2.35
C GLU A 139 12.92 -6.22 1.15
N ASP A 140 12.09 -5.42 0.49
CA ASP A 140 12.53 -4.55 -0.61
C ASP A 140 13.55 -3.51 -0.11
N ASP A 141 13.24 -2.85 1.00
CA ASP A 141 14.07 -1.82 1.63
C ASP A 141 15.41 -2.38 2.13
N LYS A 142 15.44 -3.64 2.59
CA LYS A 142 16.70 -4.31 2.96
C LYS A 142 17.54 -4.68 1.75
N ALA A 143 16.90 -5.12 0.66
CA ALA A 143 17.57 -5.55 -0.57
C ALA A 143 17.98 -4.38 -1.47
N GLY A 144 17.31 -3.23 -1.34
CA GLY A 144 17.44 -2.11 -2.26
C GLY A 144 16.76 -2.33 -3.61
N ALA A 145 15.85 -3.29 -3.72
CA ALA A 145 15.20 -3.66 -4.97
C ALA A 145 13.72 -4.02 -4.77
N ALA A 146 12.87 -3.57 -5.69
CA ALA A 146 11.42 -3.81 -5.67
C ALA A 146 11.07 -5.30 -5.87
N LEU A 147 10.01 -5.78 -5.20
CA LEU A 147 9.54 -7.16 -5.30
C LEU A 147 10.65 -8.15 -4.93
N SER A 148 11.17 -8.03 -3.71
CA SER A 148 12.09 -8.94 -3.05
C SER A 148 11.33 -9.95 -2.18
N GLY A 149 12.05 -10.92 -1.61
CA GLY A 149 11.47 -11.92 -0.70
C GLY A 149 10.42 -12.83 -1.37
N PRO A 150 9.39 -13.30 -0.63
CA PRO A 150 8.36 -14.20 -1.16
C PRO A 150 7.56 -13.60 -2.34
N ALA A 151 7.29 -12.29 -2.30
CA ALA A 151 6.61 -11.57 -3.37
C ALA A 151 7.46 -11.56 -4.65
N GLY A 152 8.76 -11.33 -4.52
CA GLY A 152 9.73 -11.48 -5.61
C GLY A 152 9.75 -12.86 -6.22
N GLY A 153 9.81 -13.91 -5.39
CA GLY A 153 9.77 -15.28 -5.87
C GLY A 153 8.49 -15.60 -6.66
N LEU A 154 7.34 -15.01 -6.30
CA LEU A 154 6.12 -15.15 -7.11
C LEU A 154 6.19 -14.32 -8.40
N PHE A 155 6.72 -13.10 -8.34
CA PHE A 155 6.93 -12.25 -9.51
C PHE A 155 7.77 -12.94 -10.58
N GLU A 156 8.91 -13.54 -10.20
CA GLU A 156 9.76 -14.30 -11.12
C GLU A 156 8.99 -15.44 -11.81
N ARG A 157 8.16 -16.18 -11.06
CA ARG A 157 7.32 -17.24 -11.63
C ARG A 157 6.25 -16.70 -12.58
N MET A 158 5.69 -15.52 -12.29
CA MET A 158 4.72 -14.85 -13.16
C MET A 158 5.35 -14.47 -14.49
N LEU A 159 6.55 -13.88 -14.47
CA LEU A 159 7.31 -13.56 -15.68
C LEU A 159 7.67 -14.83 -16.47
N ALA A 160 8.22 -15.84 -15.79
CA ALA A 160 8.61 -17.09 -16.43
C ALA A 160 7.43 -17.79 -17.14
N ALA A 161 6.22 -17.70 -16.58
CA ALA A 161 5.02 -18.27 -17.19
C ALA A 161 4.63 -17.61 -18.54
N ILE A 162 5.11 -16.40 -18.80
CA ILE A 162 4.93 -15.70 -20.07
C ILE A 162 6.20 -15.59 -20.91
N GLY A 163 7.26 -16.32 -20.53
CA GLY A 163 8.52 -16.36 -21.28
C GLY A 163 9.42 -15.15 -21.04
N LEU A 164 9.21 -14.41 -19.94
CA LEU A 164 10.07 -13.31 -19.52
C LEU A 164 10.87 -13.69 -18.27
N SER A 165 11.94 -12.95 -18.03
CA SER A 165 12.74 -12.95 -16.81
C SER A 165 12.79 -11.54 -16.21
N ARG A 166 13.32 -11.41 -14.99
CA ARG A 166 13.53 -10.10 -14.36
C ARG A 166 14.34 -9.13 -15.21
N ALA A 167 15.33 -9.62 -15.95
CA ALA A 167 16.19 -8.80 -16.81
C ALA A 167 15.43 -8.25 -18.03
N ASP A 168 14.33 -8.90 -18.42
CA ASP A 168 13.51 -8.47 -19.54
C ASP A 168 12.52 -7.36 -19.18
N VAL A 169 12.44 -6.91 -17.92
CA VAL A 169 11.44 -5.92 -17.49
C VAL A 169 12.04 -4.90 -16.55
N GLY A 170 11.75 -3.62 -16.79
CA GLY A 170 12.05 -2.56 -15.83
C GLY A 170 11.08 -2.68 -14.65
N VAL A 171 11.57 -2.60 -13.42
CA VAL A 171 10.71 -2.69 -12.23
C VAL A 171 11.01 -1.55 -11.28
N THR A 172 9.96 -0.83 -10.89
CA THR A 172 10.02 0.26 -9.91
C THR A 172 8.84 0.19 -8.94
N THR A 173 8.91 0.93 -7.85
CA THR A 173 7.79 1.22 -6.97
C THR A 173 7.18 2.59 -7.31
N ALA A 174 5.90 2.76 -6.97
CA ALA A 174 5.17 4.01 -7.11
C ALA A 174 5.61 5.05 -6.06
N LEU A 175 5.92 4.60 -4.84
CA LEU A 175 6.69 5.38 -3.85
C LEU A 175 8.13 4.86 -3.80
N PRO A 176 9.15 5.72 -3.76
CA PRO A 176 10.54 5.26 -3.72
C PRO A 176 11.00 4.76 -2.35
N TRP A 177 10.24 5.00 -1.29
CA TRP A 177 10.62 4.69 0.09
C TRP A 177 9.57 3.85 0.81
N ARG A 178 10.05 3.00 1.72
CA ARG A 178 9.22 2.18 2.61
C ARG A 178 8.42 3.04 3.59
N THR A 179 7.19 2.60 3.89
CA THR A 179 6.38 3.15 4.98
C THR A 179 6.72 2.48 6.32
N PRO A 180 6.67 3.22 7.45
CA PRO A 180 6.91 2.63 8.76
C PRO A 180 5.95 1.47 9.06
N GLY A 181 6.50 0.29 9.34
CA GLY A 181 5.71 -0.92 9.61
C GLY A 181 4.92 -1.46 8.42
N ASP A 182 5.30 -1.12 7.18
CA ASP A 182 4.61 -1.54 5.95
C ASP A 182 3.13 -1.14 5.91
N ARG A 183 2.76 -0.07 6.64
CA ARG A 183 1.41 0.51 6.59
C ARG A 183 1.09 1.04 5.19
N ALA A 184 -0.20 1.24 4.91
CA ALA A 184 -0.60 1.99 3.73
C ALA A 184 0.00 3.42 3.74
N PRO A 185 0.49 3.92 2.60
CA PRO A 185 0.90 5.32 2.46
C PRO A 185 -0.26 6.28 2.72
N THR A 186 0.06 7.45 3.27
CA THR A 186 -0.92 8.53 3.42
C THR A 186 -1.14 9.25 2.10
N ALA A 187 -2.24 10.03 2.00
CA ALA A 187 -2.51 10.85 0.82
C ALA A 187 -1.39 11.88 0.57
N SER A 188 -0.87 12.49 1.63
CA SER A 188 0.24 13.45 1.55
C SER A 188 1.52 12.79 1.02
N GLU A 189 1.88 11.61 1.54
CA GLU A 189 3.03 10.83 1.05
C GLU A 189 2.90 10.48 -0.43
N ALA A 190 1.70 10.07 -0.87
CA ALA A 190 1.42 9.78 -2.27
C ALA A 190 1.52 11.04 -3.15
N GLN A 191 0.96 12.17 -2.71
CA GLN A 191 1.01 13.44 -3.44
C GLN A 191 2.43 13.97 -3.60
N ILE A 192 3.26 13.87 -2.56
CA ILE A 192 4.68 14.28 -2.61
C ILE A 192 5.47 13.40 -3.59
N CYS A 193 5.17 12.10 -3.67
CA CYS A 193 5.90 11.17 -4.52
C CYS A 193 5.38 11.12 -5.97
N GLN A 194 4.16 11.61 -6.22
CA GLN A 194 3.52 11.59 -7.55
C GLN A 194 4.41 12.20 -8.64
N PRO A 195 5.01 13.40 -8.48
CA PRO A 195 5.81 14.01 -9.53
C PRO A 195 7.05 13.19 -9.90
N PHE A 196 7.67 12.50 -8.93
CA PHE A 196 8.80 11.63 -9.19
C PHE A 196 8.42 10.40 -10.00
N LEU A 197 7.28 9.77 -9.66
CA LEU A 197 6.78 8.63 -10.44
C LEU A 197 6.45 9.03 -11.88
N GLU A 198 5.73 10.15 -12.05
CA GLU A 198 5.36 10.66 -13.38
C GLU A 198 6.60 11.02 -14.20
N ARG A 199 7.57 11.72 -13.60
CA ARG A 199 8.82 12.03 -14.28
C ARG A 199 9.60 10.78 -14.65
N GLN A 200 9.66 9.79 -13.76
CA GLN A 200 10.35 8.52 -14.02
C GLN A 200 9.74 7.79 -15.22
N ILE A 201 8.40 7.68 -15.28
CA ILE A 201 7.72 7.05 -16.42
C ILE A 201 7.96 7.85 -17.69
N ALA A 202 7.90 9.19 -17.63
CA ALA A 202 8.16 10.05 -18.79
C ALA A 202 9.61 9.97 -19.30
N LEU A 203 10.59 9.77 -18.42
CA LEU A 203 12.00 9.59 -18.79
C LEU A 203 12.32 8.17 -19.27
N ALA A 204 11.60 7.18 -18.75
CA ALA A 204 11.74 5.78 -19.13
C ALA A 204 11.17 5.49 -20.52
N GLU A 205 10.17 6.26 -20.96
CA GLU A 205 9.49 6.10 -22.24
C GLU A 205 9.12 4.64 -22.57
N PRO A 206 8.43 3.91 -21.66
CA PRO A 206 8.15 2.50 -21.87
C PRO A 206 7.21 2.28 -23.05
N LYS A 207 7.46 1.22 -23.82
CA LYS A 207 6.55 0.71 -24.86
C LYS A 207 5.25 0.20 -24.23
N LEU A 208 5.38 -0.50 -23.09
CA LEU A 208 4.25 -1.03 -22.32
C LEU A 208 4.45 -0.72 -20.84
N LEU A 209 3.41 -0.16 -20.22
CA LEU A 209 3.36 0.08 -18.78
C LEU A 209 2.48 -0.98 -18.12
N VAL A 210 2.93 -1.55 -17.00
CA VAL A 210 2.14 -2.51 -16.23
C VAL A 210 2.10 -2.04 -14.79
N THR A 211 0.90 -1.85 -14.24
CA THR A 211 0.73 -1.50 -12.84
C THR A 211 0.33 -2.73 -12.04
N LEU A 212 1.02 -2.94 -10.92
CA LEU A 212 0.88 -4.12 -10.07
C LEU A 212 0.21 -3.73 -8.76
N GLY A 213 -1.07 -4.08 -8.64
CA GLY A 213 -1.88 -3.94 -7.45
C GLY A 213 -2.56 -2.59 -7.31
N ASN A 214 -3.36 -2.50 -6.25
CA ASN A 214 -4.34 -1.44 -6.06
C ASN A 214 -3.72 -0.06 -5.84
N PHE A 215 -2.58 -0.01 -5.14
CA PHE A 215 -1.91 1.26 -4.89
C PHE A 215 -1.27 1.82 -6.16
N ALA A 216 -0.54 0.99 -6.91
CA ALA A 216 0.10 1.42 -8.16
C ALA A 216 -0.93 1.87 -9.21
N CYS A 217 -2.02 1.13 -9.40
CA CYS A 217 -3.03 1.51 -10.39
C CYS A 217 -3.75 2.82 -10.02
N ARG A 218 -3.92 3.13 -8.73
CA ARG A 218 -4.49 4.39 -8.27
C ARG A 218 -3.57 5.58 -8.49
N MET A 219 -2.29 5.38 -8.22
CA MET A 219 -1.27 6.41 -8.39
C MET A 219 -1.01 6.71 -9.87
N THR A 220 -1.09 5.69 -10.73
CA THR A 220 -0.79 5.83 -12.15
C THR A 220 -2.02 6.10 -13.01
N ILE A 221 -3.14 5.38 -12.83
CA ILE A 221 -4.29 5.47 -13.74
C ILE A 221 -5.39 6.38 -13.18
N ASP A 222 -6.07 5.94 -12.12
CA ASP A 222 -7.24 6.63 -11.57
C ASP A 222 -7.29 6.46 -10.04
N PRO A 223 -7.17 7.54 -9.25
CA PRO A 223 -7.13 7.47 -7.80
C PRO A 223 -8.41 6.91 -7.16
N ASN A 224 -9.53 6.90 -7.90
CA ASN A 224 -10.84 6.47 -7.40
C ASN A 224 -11.19 5.02 -7.75
N LYS A 225 -10.40 4.36 -8.62
CA LYS A 225 -10.66 2.98 -9.05
C LYS A 225 -9.79 1.99 -8.30
N THR A 226 -10.21 0.73 -8.31
CA THR A 226 -9.45 -0.38 -7.75
C THR A 226 -8.81 -1.22 -8.84
N VAL A 227 -7.88 -2.10 -8.43
CA VAL A 227 -7.33 -3.13 -9.32
C VAL A 227 -8.43 -3.98 -9.95
N PHE A 228 -9.52 -4.26 -9.22
CA PHE A 228 -10.65 -5.07 -9.74
C PHE A 228 -11.43 -4.35 -10.84
N ASP A 229 -11.52 -3.02 -10.77
CA ASP A 229 -12.26 -2.22 -11.76
C ASP A 229 -11.48 -2.06 -13.07
N LEU A 230 -10.13 -2.08 -12.99
CA LEU A 230 -9.26 -1.71 -14.10
C LEU A 230 -8.60 -2.90 -14.78
N ARG A 231 -8.44 -4.04 -14.09
CA ARG A 231 -7.67 -5.17 -14.62
C ARG A 231 -8.32 -5.84 -15.84
N GLY A 232 -7.51 -6.59 -16.57
CA GLY A 232 -7.94 -7.35 -17.77
C GLY A 232 -8.24 -6.50 -18.99
N SER A 233 -8.07 -5.18 -18.91
CA SER A 233 -8.26 -4.24 -20.02
C SER A 233 -7.01 -3.38 -20.21
N TRP A 234 -6.76 -2.99 -21.46
CA TRP A 234 -5.73 -2.02 -21.81
C TRP A 234 -6.26 -0.59 -21.66
N HIS A 235 -5.45 0.26 -21.03
CA HIS A 235 -5.75 1.67 -20.81
C HIS A 235 -4.72 2.52 -21.53
N LYS A 236 -5.09 3.74 -21.93
CA LYS A 236 -4.14 4.75 -22.36
C LYS A 236 -3.97 5.74 -21.20
N LYS A 237 -2.73 5.90 -20.74
CA LYS A 237 -2.40 6.86 -19.68
C LYS A 237 -1.50 7.95 -20.24
N GLU A 238 -1.93 9.20 -20.11
CA GLU A 238 -1.12 10.36 -20.46
C GLU A 238 -0.28 10.82 -19.27
N ILE A 239 1.05 10.88 -19.45
CA ILE A 239 2.03 11.36 -18.46
C ILE A 239 3.06 12.20 -19.20
N GLY A 240 3.32 13.43 -18.73
CA GLY A 240 4.35 14.30 -19.33
C GLY A 240 4.12 14.63 -20.82
N GLY A 241 2.86 14.65 -21.28
CA GLY A 241 2.51 14.87 -22.69
C GLY A 241 2.68 13.66 -23.61
N GLN A 242 3.06 12.50 -23.05
CA GLN A 242 3.20 11.23 -23.77
C GLN A 242 2.08 10.26 -23.38
N SER A 243 1.68 9.38 -24.29
CA SER A 243 0.62 8.39 -24.06
C SER A 243 1.21 6.99 -23.97
N PHE A 244 0.92 6.29 -22.86
CA PHE A 244 1.44 4.97 -22.56
C PHE A 244 0.33 3.92 -22.54
N GLU A 245 0.51 2.83 -23.29
CA GLU A 245 -0.38 1.67 -23.20
C GLU A 245 -0.13 0.94 -21.87
N THR A 246 -1.17 0.90 -21.03
CA THR A 246 -1.06 0.47 -19.64
C THR A 246 -1.97 -0.73 -19.37
N LEU A 247 -1.41 -1.80 -18.82
CA LEU A 247 -2.15 -2.93 -18.28
C LEU A 247 -2.18 -2.85 -16.75
N VAL A 248 -3.32 -3.21 -16.15
CA VAL A 248 -3.46 -3.33 -14.69
C VAL A 248 -3.61 -4.80 -14.32
N THR A 249 -2.86 -5.24 -13.32
CA THR A 249 -3.04 -6.57 -12.70
C THR A 249 -2.76 -6.53 -11.20
N PHE A 250 -2.94 -7.66 -10.52
CA PHE A 250 -2.69 -7.79 -9.08
C PHE A 250 -1.19 -7.77 -8.77
N SER A 251 -0.84 -7.23 -7.59
CA SER A 251 0.54 -7.35 -7.12
C SER A 251 0.83 -8.78 -6.62
N PRO A 252 2.09 -9.25 -6.70
CA PRO A 252 2.49 -10.53 -6.12
C PRO A 252 2.13 -10.63 -4.62
N SER A 253 2.28 -9.55 -3.86
CA SER A 253 1.90 -9.49 -2.45
C SER A 253 0.39 -9.69 -2.24
N GLU A 254 -0.45 -9.04 -3.05
CA GLU A 254 -1.91 -9.26 -3.04
C GLU A 254 -2.29 -10.70 -3.40
N LEU A 255 -1.58 -11.32 -4.36
CA LEU A 255 -1.82 -12.70 -4.78
C LEU A 255 -1.37 -13.73 -3.75
N LEU A 256 -0.37 -13.41 -2.92
CA LEU A 256 0.00 -14.23 -1.77
C LEU A 256 -1.05 -14.14 -0.67
N ALA A 257 -1.58 -12.95 -0.39
CA ALA A 257 -2.65 -12.74 0.59
C ALA A 257 -4.01 -13.30 0.13
N ALA A 258 -4.31 -13.23 -1.17
CA ALA A 258 -5.56 -13.70 -1.76
C ALA A 258 -5.31 -14.61 -2.98
N PRO A 259 -4.88 -15.88 -2.77
CA PRO A 259 -4.54 -16.80 -3.86
C PRO A 259 -5.67 -17.07 -4.87
N LYS A 260 -6.93 -16.87 -4.47
CA LYS A 260 -8.10 -16.99 -5.35
C LYS A 260 -8.03 -16.08 -6.59
N ASN A 261 -7.30 -14.96 -6.51
CA ASN A 261 -7.14 -14.02 -7.61
C ASN A 261 -6.05 -14.42 -8.61
N LYS A 262 -5.32 -15.53 -8.40
CA LYS A 262 -4.25 -15.97 -9.31
C LYS A 262 -4.75 -16.33 -10.71
N LYS A 263 -5.97 -16.90 -10.82
CA LYS A 263 -6.59 -17.19 -12.12
C LYS A 263 -6.75 -15.90 -12.92
N GLU A 264 -7.22 -14.85 -12.27
CA GLU A 264 -7.44 -13.55 -12.87
C GLU A 264 -6.09 -12.92 -13.29
N ALA A 265 -5.11 -12.86 -12.39
CA ALA A 265 -3.77 -12.38 -12.74
C ALA A 265 -3.15 -13.16 -13.93
N TRP A 266 -3.39 -14.47 -14.02
CA TRP A 266 -2.92 -15.27 -15.16
C TRP A 266 -3.55 -14.86 -16.50
N LEU A 267 -4.82 -14.45 -16.51
CA LEU A 267 -5.46 -13.92 -17.72
C LEU A 267 -4.85 -12.57 -18.13
N ASP A 268 -4.51 -11.71 -17.16
CA ASP A 268 -3.85 -10.43 -17.42
C ASP A 268 -2.45 -10.66 -18.02
N LEU A 269 -1.69 -11.60 -17.46
CA LEU A 269 -0.36 -11.96 -17.98
C LEU A 269 -0.45 -12.54 -19.40
N GLN A 270 -1.48 -13.33 -19.72
CA GLN A 270 -1.71 -13.78 -21.10
C GLN A 270 -2.01 -12.61 -22.05
N ALA A 271 -2.78 -11.61 -21.60
CA ALA A 271 -3.03 -10.40 -22.39
C ALA A 271 -1.74 -9.61 -22.64
N LEU A 272 -0.85 -9.52 -21.63
CA LEU A 272 0.49 -8.95 -21.80
C LEU A 272 1.29 -9.74 -22.83
N ARG A 273 1.37 -11.07 -22.68
CA ARG A 273 2.10 -11.96 -23.60
C ARG A 273 1.62 -11.80 -25.04
N ALA A 274 0.30 -11.75 -25.26
CA ALA A 274 -0.28 -11.57 -26.59
C ALA A 274 0.14 -10.23 -27.25
N ARG A 275 0.55 -9.23 -26.46
CA ARG A 275 1.04 -7.94 -26.97
C ARG A 275 2.52 -8.00 -27.38
N LEU A 276 3.28 -8.96 -26.85
CA LEU A 276 4.72 -9.11 -27.12
C LEU A 276 5.02 -9.82 -28.45
N GLY A 277 4.06 -10.58 -28.99
CA GLY A 277 4.20 -11.39 -30.21
C GLY A 277 4.31 -12.86 -29.90
#